data_AF-A0A4R9AW96-F1
#
_entry.id   AF-A0A4R9AW96-F1
#
_cell.length_a   1.000
_cell.length_b   1.000
_cell.length_c   1.000
_cell.angle_alpha   90.00
_cell.angle_beta   90.00
_cell.angle_gamma   90.00
#
_symmetry.space_group_name_H-M   'P 1'
#
loop_
_entity.id
_entity.type
_entity.pdbx_description
1 polymer ?
#
loop_
_entity_poly.entity_id
_entity_poly.type
_entity_poly.pdbx_seq_one_letter_code
_entity_poly.pdbx_strand_id
1 'polypeptide(L)' 'MYQAVWNDVVLAESDETILVEGDQYFPTESINSAYFSRTSLTSQCPWKGIEHVIIADKSMS' A
#
# COMPACT_ATOMS: atom_id res chain seq x y z
N MET A 1 14.01 9.01 -2.96
CA MET A 1 13.67 7.61 -2.76
C MET A 1 12.97 7.41 -1.44
N TYR A 2 11.71 7.00 -1.50
CA TYR A 2 10.90 6.64 -0.35
C TYR A 2 10.73 5.13 -0.27
N GLN A 3 10.70 4.59 0.94
CA GLN A 3 10.44 3.18 1.22
C GLN A 3 9.36 3.04 2.28
N ALA A 4 8.40 2.16 2.05
CA ALA A 4 7.46 1.69 3.06
C ALA A 4 7.98 0.36 3.61
N VAL A 5 8.48 0.38 4.85
CA VAL A 5 9.08 -0.80 5.50
C VAL A 5 8.19 -1.26 6.64
N TRP A 6 7.93 -2.57 6.70
CA TRP A 6 7.21 -3.20 7.79
C TRP A 6 7.87 -4.53 8.16
N ASN A 7 8.18 -4.73 9.44
CA ASN A 7 8.88 -5.92 9.95
C ASN A 7 10.13 -6.29 9.12
N ASP A 8 10.99 -5.31 8.84
CA ASP A 8 12.22 -5.45 8.02
C ASP A 8 11.99 -5.84 6.54
N VAL A 9 10.74 -5.82 6.08
CA VAL A 9 10.38 -6.07 4.68
C VAL A 9 10.01 -4.76 4.00
N VAL A 10 10.59 -4.50 2.83
CA VAL A 10 10.20 -3.39 1.96
C VAL A 10 8.91 -3.77 1.21
N LEU A 11 7.81 -3.14 1.58
CA LEU A 11 6.49 -3.33 0.99
C LEU A 11 6.28 -2.49 -0.27
N ALA A 12 6.88 -1.30 -0.34
CA ALA A 12 6.91 -0.45 -1.53
C ALA A 12 8.16 0.43 -1.55
N GLU A 13 8.69 0.69 -2.74
CA GLU A 13 9.83 1.60 -2.95
C GLU A 13 9.64 2.38 -4.25
N SER A 14 9.73 3.71 -4.20
CA SER A 14 9.64 4.54 -5.39
C SER A 14 10.25 5.93 -5.17
N ASP A 15 10.70 6.54 -6.27
CA ASP A 15 11.00 7.96 -6.36
C ASP A 15 9.77 8.79 -6.78
N GLU A 16 8.71 8.16 -7.29
CA GLU A 16 7.52 8.78 -7.89
C GLU A 16 6.31 8.78 -6.94
N THR A 17 6.56 8.99 -5.65
CA THR A 17 5.52 9.10 -4.63
C THR A 17 4.87 10.48 -4.61
N ILE A 18 3.59 10.55 -4.24
CA ILE A 18 2.87 11.83 -4.03
C ILE A 18 2.63 12.08 -2.53
N LEU A 19 2.83 13.32 -2.09
CA LEU A 19 2.53 13.74 -0.71
C LEU A 19 1.11 14.30 -0.68
N VAL A 20 0.23 13.68 0.12
CA VAL A 20 -1.16 14.12 0.30
C VAL A 20 -1.42 14.25 1.79
N GLU A 21 -1.72 15.46 2.25
CA GLU A 21 -2.05 15.75 3.65
C GLU A 21 -0.99 15.29 4.68
N GLY A 22 0.28 15.20 4.26
CA GLY A 22 1.38 14.75 5.11
C GLY A 22 1.71 13.26 4.99
N ASP A 23 0.87 12.48 4.30
CA ASP A 23 1.10 11.06 4.03
C ASP A 23 1.71 10.84 2.64
N GLN A 24 2.61 9.86 2.54
CA GLN A 24 3.28 9.47 1.30
C GLN A 24 2.50 8.35 0.60
N TYR A 25 2.01 8.61 -0.61
CA TYR A 25 1.30 7.62 -1.42
C TYR A 25 2.23 7.08 -2.51
N PHE A 26 2.28 5.76 -2.58
CA PHE A 26 3.10 5.02 -3.52
C PHE A 26 2.29 4.65 -4.77
N PRO A 27 2.88 4.75 -5.97
CA PRO A 27 2.23 4.25 -7.18
C PRO A 27 2.04 2.74 -7.08
N THR A 28 0.96 2.21 -7.68
CA THR A 28 0.60 0.79 -7.53
C THR A 28 1.69 -0.15 -8.04
N GLU A 29 2.43 0.25 -9.08
CA GLU A 29 3.55 -0.53 -9.64
C GLU A 29 4.75 -0.65 -8.70
N SER A 30 4.88 0.26 -7.73
CA SER A 30 5.97 0.21 -6.74
C SER A 30 5.68 -0.72 -5.56
N ILE A 31 4.46 -1.25 -5.48
CA ILE A 31 4.02 -2.13 -4.40
C ILE A 31 4.53 -3.54 -4.67
N ASN A 32 5.23 -4.12 -3.69
CA ASN A 32 5.68 -5.50 -3.75
C ASN A 32 4.51 -6.47 -3.51
N SER A 33 3.79 -6.78 -4.59
CA SER A 33 2.60 -7.64 -4.59
C SER A 33 2.78 -9.03 -3.94
N ALA A 34 4.02 -9.52 -3.78
CA ALA A 34 4.30 -10.78 -3.10
C ALA A 34 3.91 -10.75 -1.61
N TYR A 35 3.82 -9.57 -1.00
CA TYR A 35 3.42 -9.41 0.40
C TYR A 35 1.95 -9.01 0.56
N PHE A 36 1.22 -8.83 -0.55
CA PHE A 36 -0.14 -8.31 -0.53
C PHE A 36 -1.13 -9.32 -1.08
N SER A 37 -2.13 -9.66 -0.28
CA SER A 37 -3.29 -10.42 -0.74
C SER A 37 -4.41 -9.47 -1.14
N ARG A 38 -4.82 -9.56 -2.39
CA ARG A 38 -5.96 -8.79 -2.91
C ARG A 38 -7.23 -9.30 -2.25
N THR A 39 -7.89 -8.44 -1.46
CA THR A 39 -9.19 -8.77 -0.89
C THR A 39 -10.30 -8.26 -1.80
N SER A 40 -11.48 -8.87 -1.70
CA SER A 40 -12.70 -8.36 -2.34
C SER A 40 -13.38 -7.28 -1.48
N LEU A 41 -12.78 -6.87 -0.35
CA LEU A 41 -13.36 -5.84 0.50
C LEU A 41 -13.19 -4.47 -0.14
N THR A 42 -14.31 -3.76 -0.18
CA THR A 42 -14.39 -2.38 -0.61
C THR A 42 -14.88 -1.58 0.59
N SER A 43 -14.07 -0.65 1.06
CA SER A 43 -14.46 0.28 2.12
C SER A 43 -14.95 1.57 1.47
N GLN A 44 -15.99 2.18 2.05
CA GLN A 44 -16.51 3.46 1.57
C GLN A 44 -16.31 4.51 2.66
N CYS A 45 -15.30 5.36 2.46
CA CYS A 45 -14.98 6.45 3.35
C CYS A 45 -15.74 7.70 2.88
N PRO A 46 -16.55 8.36 3.74
CA PRO A 46 -17.40 9.48 3.31
C PRO A 46 -16.63 10.67 2.71
N TRP A 47 -15.33 10.76 2.99
CA TRP A 47 -14.46 11.86 2.59
C TRP A 47 -13.39 11.47 1.55
N LYS A 48 -13.08 10.17 1.39
CA LYS A 48 -12.13 9.66 0.38
C LYS A 48 -12.77 8.86 -0.76
N GLY A 49 -14.04 8.47 -0.63
CA GLY A 49 -14.74 7.66 -1.63
C GLY A 49 -14.54 6.16 -1.41
N ILE A 50 -14.52 5.41 -2.51
CA ILE A 50 -14.42 3.95 -2.52
C ILE A 50 -12.95 3.53 -2.53
N GLU A 51 -12.54 2.72 -1.55
CA GLU A 51 -11.18 2.22 -1.41
C GLU A 51 -11.15 0.69 -1.42
N HIS A 52 -10.19 0.11 -2.16
CA HIS A 52 -9.94 -1.33 -2.16
C HIS A 52 -9.02 -1.70 -1.01
N VAL A 53 -9.46 -2.61 -0.15
CA VAL A 53 -8.64 -3.07 0.98
C VAL A 53 -7.64 -4.11 0.48
N ILE A 54 -6.36 -3.88 0.73
CA ILE A 54 -5.29 -4.84 0.47
C ILE A 54 -4.65 -5.15 1.82
N ILE A 55 -4.56 -6.44 2.16
CA ILE A 55 -3.98 -6.87 3.44
C ILE A 55 -2.55 -7.35 3.15
N ALA A 56 -1.59 -6.78 3.87
CA ALA A 56 -0.25 -7.33 3.92
C ALA A 56 -0.28 -8.57 4.81
N ASP A 57 -0.15 -9.76 4.22
CA ASP A 57 -0.26 -11.03 4.93
C ASP A 57 1.11 -11.74 4.97
N LYS A 58 1.57 -12.06 6.18
CA LYS A 58 2.88 -12.68 6.43
C LYS A 58 2.93 -14.18 6.07
N SER A 59 1.81 -14.81 5.75
CA SER A 59 1.74 -16.27 5.59
C SER A 59 2.50 -16.80 4.37
N MET A 60 3.01 -15.92 3.51
CA MET A 60 3.93 -16.26 2.42
C MET A 60 5.37 -16.24 2.96
N SER A 61 5.68 -17.17 3.88
CA SER A 61 7.05 -17.57 4.24
C SER A 61 7.28 -19.02 3.81
#